data_AF-A0A2V5RDX6-F1
#
_entry.id   AF-A0A2V5RDX6-F1
#
_cell.length_a   1.000
_cell.length_b   1.000
_cell.length_c   1.000
_cell.angle_alpha   90.00
_cell.angle_beta   90.00
_cell.angle_gamma   90.00
#
_symmetry.space_group_name_H-M   'P 1'
#
loop_
_entity.id
_entity.type
_entity.pdbx_description
1 polymer ?
#
loop_
_entity_poly.entity_id
_entity_poly.type
_entity_poly.pdbx_seq_one_letter_code
_entity_poly.pdbx_strand_id
1 'polypeptide(L)'
;SAPIEGYRKTDAPAMIAGHFAELVAGAGGTKWKPRQPRVPKFVKNRSATMLSVKNGRVWIDTAQWPQIRPAVETHSGGLIVDRPAAAGPAPSLSSEEFATKDSELLACDVECRLAGIDGFYLELDIPGLDDLIGHEG
;
A
#
# COMPACT_ATOMS: atom_id res chain seq x y z
N SER A 1 27.27 -12.82 12.01
CA SER A 1 26.19 -12.22 12.81
C SER A 1 26.65 -10.84 13.23
N ALA A 2 25.77 -9.83 13.17
CA ALA A 2 26.07 -8.56 13.83
C ALA A 2 25.95 -8.76 15.35
N PRO A 3 26.87 -8.25 16.17
CA PRO A 3 26.72 -8.30 17.63
C PRO A 3 25.45 -7.54 18.03
N ILE A 4 24.63 -8.15 18.89
CA ILE A 4 23.49 -7.46 19.51
C ILE A 4 24.03 -6.71 20.72
N GLU A 5 24.01 -5.38 20.66
CA GLU A 5 24.40 -4.51 21.77
C GLU A 5 23.16 -3.93 22.44
N GLY A 6 23.11 -4.02 23.77
CA GLY A 6 22.02 -3.50 24.59
C GLY A 6 22.38 -2.16 25.21
N TYR A 7 21.41 -1.25 25.28
CA TYR A 7 21.54 0.06 25.93
C TYR A 7 20.71 0.11 27.21
N ARG A 8 21.16 0.92 28.17
CA ARG A 8 20.43 1.21 29.41
C ARG A 8 19.38 2.28 29.14
N LYS A 9 18.30 2.28 29.94
CA LYS A 9 17.27 3.33 29.90
C LYS A 9 17.82 4.74 30.17
N THR A 10 18.96 4.84 30.83
CA THR A 10 19.63 6.11 31.19
C THR A 10 20.58 6.61 30.11
N ASP A 11 20.82 5.83 29.05
CA ASP A 11 21.71 6.24 27.97
C ASP A 11 21.05 7.35 27.14
N ALA A 12 21.82 8.39 26.83
CA ALA A 12 21.31 9.53 26.08
C ALA A 12 21.02 9.13 24.62
N PRO A 13 19.89 9.56 24.02
CA PRO A 13 19.57 9.27 22.63
C PRO A 13 20.68 9.64 21.64
N ALA A 14 21.39 10.73 21.88
CA ALA A 14 22.50 11.19 21.04
C ALA A 14 23.69 10.20 21.03
N MET A 15 23.98 9.55 22.16
CA MET A 15 25.07 8.57 22.26
C MET A 15 24.71 7.30 21.47
N ILE A 16 23.48 6.81 21.62
CA ILE A 16 22.96 5.67 20.87
C ILE A 16 22.97 5.95 19.36
N ALA A 17 22.54 7.15 18.95
CA ALA A 17 22.53 7.56 17.55
C ALA A 17 23.94 7.64 16.96
N GLY A 18 24.92 8.18 17.71
CA GLY A 18 26.32 8.24 17.28
C GLY A 18 26.90 6.85 17.06
N HIS A 19 26.73 5.95 18.03
CA HIS A 19 27.21 4.57 17.92
C HIS A 19 26.53 3.80 16.78
N PHE A 20 25.22 3.98 16.59
CA PHE A 20 24.52 3.39 15.45
C PHE A 20 25.10 3.87 14.11
N ALA A 21 25.45 5.16 13.99
CA ALA A 21 26.07 5.69 12.78
C ALA A 21 27.45 5.05 12.52
N GLU A 22 28.25 4.80 13.57
CA GLU A 22 29.52 4.08 13.46
C GLU A 22 29.32 2.63 12.99
N LEU A 23 28.33 1.92 13.54
CA LEU A 23 27.97 0.56 13.12
C LEU A 23 27.53 0.50 11.65
N VAL A 24 26.70 1.46 11.21
CA VAL A 24 26.25 1.55 9.82
C VAL A 24 27.44 1.84 8.88
N ALA A 25 28.33 2.74 9.25
CA ALA A 25 29.52 3.07 8.47
C ALA A 25 30.50 1.88 8.38
N GLY A 26 30.74 1.20 9.50
CA GLY A 26 31.64 0.05 9.59
C GLY A 26 31.11 -1.21 8.92
N ALA A 27 29.78 -1.38 8.83
CA ALA A 27 29.18 -2.56 8.20
C ALA A 27 29.41 -2.64 6.68
N GLY A 28 29.75 -1.53 6.02
CA GLY A 28 29.98 -1.49 4.57
C GLY A 28 28.80 -2.00 3.73
N GLY A 29 27.59 -2.00 4.32
CA GLY A 29 26.40 -2.57 3.72
C GLY A 29 25.97 -1.80 2.46
N THR A 30 25.37 -2.51 1.51
CA THR A 30 24.80 -1.86 0.33
C THR A 30 23.70 -0.90 0.76
N LYS A 31 23.80 0.37 0.34
CA LYS A 31 22.72 1.34 0.55
C LYS A 31 21.43 0.77 -0.04
N TRP A 32 20.41 0.63 0.80
CA TRP A 32 19.11 0.16 0.35
C TRP A 32 18.58 1.06 -0.77
N LYS A 33 18.03 0.44 -1.82
CA LYS A 33 17.32 1.13 -2.90
C LYS A 33 15.88 0.65 -2.91
N PRO A 34 14.90 1.55 -3.06
CA PRO A 34 13.52 1.15 -3.22
C PRO A 34 13.36 0.30 -4.48
N ARG A 35 12.51 -0.72 -4.37
CA ARG A 35 12.13 -1.57 -5.51
C ARG A 35 10.95 -0.94 -6.22
N GLN A 36 10.85 -1.18 -7.53
CA GLN A 36 9.67 -0.86 -8.34
C GLN A 36 8.39 -1.33 -7.63
N PRO A 37 7.36 -0.47 -7.51
CA PRO A 37 6.09 -0.88 -6.92
C PRO A 37 5.51 -2.05 -7.70
N ARG A 38 5.00 -3.05 -6.98
CA ARG A 38 4.28 -4.15 -7.62
C ARG A 38 2.92 -3.64 -8.07
N VAL A 39 2.73 -3.47 -9.37
CA VAL A 39 1.43 -3.11 -9.96
C VAL A 39 0.75 -4.38 -10.51
N PRO A 40 -0.45 -4.76 -10.02
CA PRO A 40 -1.19 -5.89 -10.57
C PRO A 40 -1.53 -5.72 -12.05
N LYS A 41 -1.55 -6.83 -12.81
CA LYS A 41 -1.77 -6.79 -14.27
C LYS A 41 -3.11 -6.16 -14.65
N PHE A 42 -4.14 -6.35 -13.82
CA PHE A 42 -5.50 -5.86 -14.10
C PHE A 42 -5.60 -4.33 -14.11
N VAL A 43 -4.67 -3.61 -13.48
CA VAL A 43 -4.65 -2.13 -13.48
C VAL A 43 -4.56 -1.56 -14.90
N LYS A 44 -3.96 -2.30 -15.84
CA LYS A 44 -3.87 -1.91 -17.25
C LYS A 44 -5.10 -2.32 -18.09
N ASN A 45 -6.05 -3.05 -17.51
CA ASN A 45 -7.24 -3.50 -18.22
C ASN A 45 -8.28 -2.38 -18.30
N ARG A 46 -8.95 -2.26 -19.44
CA ARG A 46 -10.04 -1.28 -19.64
C ARG A 46 -11.26 -1.52 -18.74
N SER A 47 -11.39 -2.72 -18.20
CA SER A 47 -12.44 -3.09 -17.25
C SER A 47 -12.12 -2.68 -15.81
N ALA A 48 -10.92 -2.21 -15.50
CA ALA A 48 -10.63 -1.78 -14.13
C ALA A 48 -11.39 -0.48 -13.81
N THR A 49 -12.05 -0.46 -12.65
CA THR A 49 -12.59 0.78 -12.08
C THR A 49 -11.53 1.41 -11.19
N MET A 50 -11.36 2.72 -11.32
CA MET A 50 -10.48 3.53 -10.49
C MET A 50 -11.31 4.44 -9.59
N LEU A 51 -11.04 4.43 -8.28
CA LEU A 51 -11.64 5.33 -7.30
C LEU A 51 -10.54 6.17 -6.65
N SER A 52 -10.68 7.49 -6.65
CA SER A 52 -9.66 8.38 -6.09
C SER A 52 -9.64 8.36 -4.56
N VAL A 53 -8.45 8.45 -3.99
CA VAL A 53 -8.24 8.76 -2.56
C VAL A 53 -7.27 9.93 -2.41
N LYS A 54 -7.15 10.50 -1.21
CA LYS A 54 -6.39 11.75 -0.98
C LYS A 54 -4.95 11.69 -1.51
N ASN A 55 -4.28 10.55 -1.34
CA ASN A 55 -2.88 10.35 -1.74
C ASN A 55 -2.75 9.20 -2.74
N GLY A 56 -3.70 9.03 -3.65
CA GLY A 56 -3.61 7.97 -4.66
C GLY A 56 -4.97 7.50 -5.17
N ARG A 57 -5.09 6.18 -5.34
CA ARG A 57 -6.24 5.56 -6.01
C ARG A 57 -6.39 4.08 -5.64
N VAL A 58 -7.64 3.65 -5.61
CA VAL A 58 -8.03 2.24 -5.54
C VAL A 58 -8.36 1.74 -6.93
N TRP A 59 -7.84 0.58 -7.29
CA TRP A 59 -8.17 -0.14 -8.51
C TRP A 59 -8.95 -1.40 -8.19
N ILE A 60 -10.03 -1.64 -8.93
CA ILE A 60 -10.90 -2.81 -8.77
C ILE A 60 -11.11 -3.46 -10.13
N ASP A 61 -10.83 -4.75 -10.25
CA ASP A 61 -11.09 -5.52 -11.46
C ASP A 61 -12.59 -5.82 -11.61
N THR A 62 -13.31 -5.02 -12.40
CA THR A 62 -14.76 -5.24 -12.56
C THR A 62 -15.09 -6.53 -13.27
N ALA A 63 -14.16 -7.10 -14.06
CA ALA A 63 -14.37 -8.38 -14.73
C ALA A 63 -14.43 -9.54 -13.71
N GLN A 64 -13.77 -9.38 -12.56
CA GLN A 64 -13.77 -10.35 -11.47
C GLN A 64 -14.69 -9.94 -10.30
N TRP A 65 -15.44 -8.84 -10.45
CA TRP A 65 -16.26 -8.29 -9.37
C TRP A 65 -17.23 -9.31 -8.77
N PRO A 66 -17.98 -10.12 -9.54
CA PRO A 66 -18.87 -11.12 -8.96
C PRO A 66 -18.16 -12.14 -8.05
N GLN A 67 -16.88 -12.42 -8.32
CA GLN A 67 -16.07 -13.38 -7.55
C GLN A 67 -15.43 -12.72 -6.32
N ILE A 68 -14.91 -11.50 -6.46
CA ILE A 68 -14.16 -10.83 -5.38
C ILE A 68 -15.05 -9.98 -4.46
N ARG A 69 -16.27 -9.63 -4.89
CA ARG A 69 -17.20 -8.74 -4.16
C ARG A 69 -17.33 -9.09 -2.68
N PRO A 70 -17.66 -10.33 -2.28
CA PRO A 70 -17.92 -10.61 -0.87
C PRO A 70 -16.72 -10.30 0.03
N ALA A 71 -15.50 -10.57 -0.46
CA ALA A 71 -14.29 -10.27 0.27
C ALA A 71 -14.01 -8.77 0.31
N VAL A 72 -14.14 -8.06 -0.81
CA VAL A 72 -13.90 -6.60 -0.87
C VAL A 72 -14.91 -5.84 0.00
N GLU A 73 -16.19 -6.20 -0.04
CA GLU A 73 -17.22 -5.59 0.83
C GLU A 73 -16.92 -5.84 2.31
N THR A 74 -16.47 -7.05 2.67
CA THR A 74 -16.12 -7.41 4.05
C THR A 74 -14.85 -6.70 4.52
N HIS A 75 -13.75 -6.80 3.78
CA HIS A 75 -12.44 -6.31 4.22
C HIS A 75 -12.32 -4.78 4.15
N SER A 76 -13.11 -4.12 3.29
CA SER A 76 -13.22 -2.65 3.28
C SER A 76 -14.16 -2.10 4.35
N GLY A 77 -14.80 -2.94 5.16
CA GLY A 77 -15.80 -2.51 6.15
C GLY A 77 -17.02 -1.85 5.51
N GLY A 78 -17.40 -2.27 4.29
CA GLY A 78 -18.51 -1.69 3.55
C GLY A 78 -18.22 -0.33 2.90
N LEU A 79 -16.95 0.09 2.82
CA LEU A 79 -16.58 1.31 2.09
C LEU A 79 -16.78 1.17 0.58
N ILE A 80 -16.73 -0.06 0.08
CA ILE A 80 -16.96 -0.40 -1.32
C ILE A 80 -18.16 -1.32 -1.35
N VAL A 81 -19.12 -1.00 -2.21
CA VAL A 81 -20.38 -1.74 -2.34
C VAL A 81 -20.74 -1.92 -3.80
N ASP A 82 -21.51 -2.95 -4.09
CA ASP A 82 -22.09 -3.14 -5.42
C ASP A 82 -23.23 -2.13 -5.66
N ARG A 83 -23.10 -1.32 -6.72
CA ARG A 83 -24.14 -0.39 -7.17
C ARG A 83 -24.56 -0.77 -8.58
N PRO A 84 -25.70 -1.49 -8.76
CA PRO A 84 -26.20 -1.86 -10.08
C PRO A 84 -26.43 -0.67 -11.01
N ALA A 85 -26.82 0.49 -10.47
CA ALA A 85 -26.96 1.73 -11.24
C ALA A 85 -25.62 2.29 -11.77
N ALA A 86 -24.50 1.95 -11.13
CA ALA A 86 -23.15 2.28 -11.57
C ALA A 86 -22.47 1.11 -12.33
N ALA A 87 -23.22 0.03 -12.59
CA ALA A 87 -22.74 -1.18 -13.24
C ALA A 87 -21.47 -1.79 -12.58
N GLY A 88 -21.35 -1.72 -11.24
CA GLY A 88 -20.24 -2.35 -10.55
C GLY A 88 -19.90 -1.76 -9.18
N PRO A 89 -18.65 -1.94 -8.72
CA PRO A 89 -18.19 -1.47 -7.41
C PRO A 89 -18.17 0.05 -7.35
N ALA A 90 -18.64 0.61 -6.23
CA ALA A 90 -18.67 2.05 -5.98
C ALA A 90 -18.45 2.36 -4.49
N PRO A 91 -17.98 3.59 -4.15
CA PRO A 91 -17.87 4.01 -2.77
C PRO A 91 -19.26 4.12 -2.11
N SER A 92 -19.35 3.74 -0.83
CA SER A 92 -20.57 3.91 -0.04
C SER A 92 -20.72 5.31 0.56
N LEU A 93 -19.61 6.06 0.62
CA LEU A 93 -19.52 7.42 1.14
C LEU A 93 -19.44 8.46 0.02
N SER A 94 -19.52 9.74 0.39
CA SER A 94 -19.18 10.83 -0.53
C SER A 94 -17.71 10.76 -0.94
N SER A 95 -17.36 11.37 -2.09
CA SER A 95 -15.98 11.36 -2.58
C SER A 95 -14.98 11.99 -1.60
N GLU A 96 -15.39 13.03 -0.88
CA GLU A 96 -14.54 13.71 0.11
C GLU A 96 -14.27 12.82 1.33
N GLU A 97 -15.31 12.18 1.87
CA GLU A 97 -15.18 11.26 3.00
C GLU A 97 -14.38 10.01 2.61
N PHE A 98 -14.70 9.40 1.47
CA PHE A 98 -14.01 8.22 0.96
C PHE A 98 -12.52 8.48 0.76
N ALA A 99 -12.14 9.68 0.30
CA ALA A 99 -10.75 10.03 0.07
C ALA A 99 -9.87 9.99 1.33
N THR A 100 -10.47 10.02 2.52
CA THR A 100 -9.76 9.97 3.82
C THR A 100 -9.60 8.57 4.39
N LYS A 101 -10.05 7.52 3.68
CA LYS A 101 -10.13 6.13 4.15
C LYS A 101 -8.95 5.25 3.72
N ASP A 102 -7.77 5.85 3.62
CA ASP A 102 -6.56 5.15 3.16
C ASP A 102 -6.19 3.95 4.04
N SER A 103 -6.37 4.06 5.36
CA SER A 103 -6.07 3.01 6.33
C SER A 103 -6.97 1.77 6.15
N GLU A 104 -8.28 1.97 6.03
CA GLU A 104 -9.25 0.90 5.81
C GLU A 104 -9.08 0.25 4.41
N LEU A 105 -8.77 1.06 3.39
CA LEU A 105 -8.53 0.56 2.04
C LEU A 105 -7.19 -0.21 1.94
N LEU A 106 -6.17 0.21 2.70
CA LEU A 106 -4.91 -0.52 2.81
C LEU A 106 -5.11 -1.85 3.51
N ALA A 107 -5.88 -1.88 4.59
CA ALA A 107 -6.26 -3.12 5.25
C ALA A 107 -6.99 -4.07 4.28
N CYS A 108 -7.94 -3.54 3.50
CA CYS A 108 -8.65 -4.31 2.48
C CYS A 108 -7.70 -4.95 1.45
N ASP A 109 -6.73 -4.19 0.93
CA ASP A 109 -5.73 -4.70 -0.02
C ASP A 109 -4.87 -5.81 0.59
N VAL A 110 -4.40 -5.61 1.82
CA VAL A 110 -3.61 -6.62 2.54
C VAL A 110 -4.43 -7.89 2.77
N GLU A 111 -5.65 -7.78 3.27
CA GLU A 111 -6.50 -8.95 3.56
C GLU A 111 -6.89 -9.71 2.29
N CYS A 112 -7.25 -9.00 1.20
CA CYS A 112 -7.52 -9.64 -0.09
C CYS A 112 -6.30 -10.44 -0.58
N ARG A 113 -5.10 -9.85 -0.49
CA ARG A 113 -3.86 -10.55 -0.88
C ARG A 113 -3.57 -11.75 0.00
N LEU A 114 -3.75 -11.65 1.31
CA LEU A 114 -3.54 -12.77 2.23
C LEU A 114 -4.51 -13.92 1.94
N ALA A 115 -5.73 -13.60 1.49
CA ALA A 115 -6.71 -14.58 1.05
C ALA A 115 -6.49 -15.13 -0.38
N GLY A 116 -5.45 -14.67 -1.09
CA GLY A 116 -5.20 -15.04 -2.48
C GLY A 116 -6.20 -14.46 -3.48
N ILE A 117 -6.90 -13.39 -3.08
CA ILE A 117 -7.88 -12.68 -3.90
C ILE A 117 -7.16 -11.55 -4.65
N ASP A 118 -6.90 -11.81 -5.93
CA ASP A 118 -6.44 -10.78 -6.87
C ASP A 118 -7.65 -10.00 -7.41
N GLY A 119 -7.53 -8.69 -7.60
CA GLY A 119 -8.59 -7.85 -8.17
C GLY A 119 -8.93 -6.59 -7.36
N PHE A 120 -8.28 -6.41 -6.21
CA PHE A 120 -8.29 -5.18 -5.43
C PHE A 120 -6.86 -4.68 -5.23
N TYR A 121 -6.60 -3.38 -5.42
CA TYR A 121 -5.26 -2.80 -5.27
C TYR A 121 -5.34 -1.35 -4.84
N LEU A 122 -4.69 -1.01 -3.73
CA LEU A 122 -4.48 0.37 -3.33
C LEU A 122 -3.12 0.85 -3.82
N GLU A 123 -3.14 1.90 -4.64
CA GLU A 123 -1.95 2.60 -5.10
C GLU A 123 -1.85 3.94 -4.36
N LEU A 124 -0.79 4.12 -3.57
CA LEU A 124 -0.50 5.36 -2.87
C LEU A 124 0.67 6.07 -3.53
N ASP A 125 0.47 7.33 -3.87
CA ASP A 125 1.50 8.19 -4.45
C ASP A 125 2.49 8.57 -3.34
N ILE A 126 3.79 8.33 -3.57
CA ILE A 126 4.87 8.65 -2.64
C ILE A 126 5.77 9.70 -3.32
N PRO A 127 5.66 10.98 -2.94
CA PRO A 127 6.48 12.04 -3.53
C PRO A 127 7.98 11.73 -3.43
N GLY A 128 8.70 11.85 -4.56
CA GLY A 128 10.14 11.60 -4.67
C GLY A 128 10.54 10.12 -4.74
N LEU A 129 9.58 9.18 -4.73
CA LEU A 129 9.89 7.76 -4.87
C LEU A 129 10.40 7.43 -6.29
N ASP A 130 9.79 8.03 -7.32
CA ASP A 130 10.17 7.81 -8.72
C ASP A 130 11.62 8.22 -9.00
N ASP A 131 12.12 9.25 -8.31
CA ASP A 131 13.51 9.69 -8.43
C ASP A 131 14.50 8.67 -7.82
N LEU A 132 14.04 7.85 -6.87
CA LEU A 132 14.86 6.85 -6.16
C LEU A 132 14.81 5.47 -6.81
N ILE A 133 13.70 5.15 -7.47
CA ILE A 133 13.51 3.90 -8.20
C ILE A 133 13.90 4.18 -9.65
N GLY A 134 15.16 3.93 -10.00
CA GLY A 134 15.68 4.17 -11.35
C GLY A 134 14.75 3.65 -12.45
N HIS A 135 14.61 4.43 -13.52
CA HIS A 135 13.97 4.00 -14.76
C HIS A 135 14.80 2.88 -15.38
N GLU A 136 14.48 1.62 -15.09
CA GLU A 136 14.82 0.54 -16.01
C GLU A 136 13.87 0.68 -17.21
N GLY A 137 14.44 1.11 -18.33
CA GLY A 137 13.76 1.19 -19.63
C GLY A 137 13.45 -0.18 -20.22
#